data_AF-K2RX28-F1
#
_entry.id   AF-K2RX28-F1
#
_cell.length_a   1.000
_cell.length_b   1.000
_cell.length_c   1.000
_cell.angle_alpha   90.00
_cell.angle_beta   90.00
_cell.angle_gamma   90.00
#
_symmetry.space_group_name_H-M   'P 1'
#
loop_
_entity.id
_entity.type
_entity.pdbx_description
1 polymer ?
#
loop_
_entity_poly.entity_id
_entity_poly.type
_entity_poly.pdbx_seq_one_letter_code
_entity_poly.pdbx_strand_id
1 'polypeptide(L)'
;MTLIDSIHKLLTTIDAEAQRVEAAGIKKPFVLADASAPAHMHSGTHDCPVRFGMDLTGSEWRELARKVVKGQIIGDATEAEAGGAEGTVYGTLAAFVRRQNKWHDDPAMCEIRKSAIGGGIEGMGELGRIRLCVQNVEHVTSRMKLLDI
;
A
#
# COMPACT_ATOMS: atom_id res chain seq x y z
N MET A 1 1.43 3.85 17.33
CA MET A 1 0.44 3.43 16.32
C MET A 1 1.19 2.76 15.20
N THR A 2 0.90 1.49 14.92
CA THR A 2 1.55 0.74 13.84
C THR A 2 0.84 0.97 12.51
N LEU A 3 1.47 0.63 11.39
CA LEU A 3 0.83 0.65 10.05
C LEU A 3 -0.48 -0.15 10.04
N ILE A 4 -0.49 -1.29 10.72
CA ILE A 4 -1.65 -2.19 10.82
C ILE A 4 -2.78 -1.53 11.60
N ASP A 5 -2.45 -0.87 12.72
CA ASP A 5 -3.44 -0.13 13.51
C ASP A 5 -4.04 1.02 12.69
N SER A 6 -3.22 1.71 11.89
CA SER A 6 -3.67 2.79 11.01
C SER A 6 -4.62 2.30 9.92
N ILE A 7 -4.29 1.17 9.27
CA ILE A 7 -5.17 0.56 8.25
C ILE A 7 -6.48 0.09 8.89
N HIS A 8 -6.41 -0.62 10.01
CA HIS A 8 -7.60 -1.07 10.72
C HIS A 8 -8.50 0.11 11.11
N LYS A 9 -7.93 1.16 11.71
CA LYS A 9 -8.66 2.38 12.08
C LYS A 9 -9.30 3.05 10.86
N LEU A 10 -8.59 3.09 9.72
CA LEU A 10 -9.13 3.64 8.48
C LEU A 10 -10.34 2.83 7.99
N LEU A 11 -10.24 1.49 7.96
CA LEU A 11 -11.35 0.62 7.56
C LEU A 11 -12.56 0.76 8.50
N THR A 12 -12.33 0.81 9.82
CA THR A 12 -13.41 1.07 10.80
C THR A 12 -14.05 2.44 10.59
N THR A 13 -13.26 3.46 10.24
CA THR A 13 -13.77 4.80 9.96
C THR A 13 -14.64 4.83 8.70
N ILE A 14 -14.24 4.10 7.66
CA ILE A 14 -15.05 3.91 6.44
C ILE A 14 -16.37 3.21 6.79
N ASP A 15 -16.34 2.14 7.57
CA ASP A 15 -17.56 1.42 7.95
C ASP A 15 -18.51 2.29 8.78
N ALA A 16 -17.98 3.05 9.74
CA ALA A 16 -18.76 3.96 10.57
C ALA A 16 -19.41 5.08 9.75
N GLU A 17 -18.68 5.66 8.79
CA GLU A 17 -19.23 6.69 7.91
C GLU A 17 -20.31 6.13 6.99
N ALA A 18 -20.13 4.92 6.46
CA ALA A 18 -21.15 4.24 5.65
C ALA A 18 -22.43 4.01 6.46
N GLN A 19 -22.30 3.52 7.70
CA GLN A 19 -23.45 3.32 8.60
C GLN A 19 -24.14 4.65 8.93
N ARG A 20 -23.38 5.73 9.15
CA ARG A 20 -23.94 7.06 9.41
C ARG A 20 -24.78 7.57 8.24
N VAL A 21 -24.29 7.38 7.00
CA VAL A 21 -25.00 7.78 5.77
C VAL A 21 -26.32 7.02 5.63
N GLU A 22 -26.28 5.69 5.81
CA GLU A 22 -27.49 4.84 5.75
C GLU A 22 -28.49 5.20 6.86
N ALA A 23 -28.02 5.35 8.11
CA ALA A 23 -28.89 5.68 9.25
C ALA A 23 -29.54 7.05 9.11
N ALA A 24 -28.86 8.01 8.46
CA ALA A 24 -29.41 9.33 8.19
C ALA A 24 -30.33 9.36 6.94
N GLY A 25 -30.41 8.27 6.16
CA GLY A 25 -31.17 8.23 4.91
C GLY A 25 -30.65 9.19 3.85
N ILE A 26 -29.37 9.58 3.93
CA ILE A 26 -28.73 10.52 3.00
C ILE A 26 -27.87 9.76 1.99
N LYS A 27 -27.47 10.45 0.92
CA LYS A 27 -26.50 9.95 -0.06
C LYS A 27 -25.25 10.82 -0.07
N LYS A 28 -24.11 10.26 -0.52
CA LYS A 28 -22.86 10.99 -0.67
C LYS A 28 -22.63 11.37 -2.13
N PRO A 29 -22.42 12.66 -2.44
CA PRO A 29 -22.08 13.07 -3.80
C PRO A 29 -20.69 12.55 -4.14
N PHE A 30 -20.56 11.95 -5.32
CA PHE A 30 -19.32 11.45 -5.89
C PHE A 30 -19.16 11.96 -7.32
N VAL A 31 -17.95 12.40 -7.68
CA VAL A 31 -17.68 13.00 -8.98
C VAL A 31 -16.42 12.37 -9.57
N LEU A 32 -16.52 11.79 -10.77
CA LEU A 32 -15.43 11.10 -11.45
C LEU A 32 -14.48 12.05 -12.20
N ALA A 33 -14.94 13.27 -12.51
CA ALA A 33 -14.18 14.32 -13.19
C ALA A 33 -14.49 15.67 -12.54
N ASP A 34 -13.52 16.20 -11.79
CA ASP A 34 -13.67 17.49 -11.12
C ASP A 34 -13.25 18.62 -12.04
N ALA A 35 -14.21 19.38 -12.54
CA ALA A 35 -13.97 20.58 -13.34
C ALA A 35 -13.22 21.69 -12.57
N SER A 36 -13.11 21.58 -11.23
CA SER A 36 -12.31 22.49 -10.39
C SER A 36 -10.85 22.07 -10.26
N ALA A 37 -10.46 20.91 -10.81
CA ALA A 37 -9.06 20.50 -10.87
C ALA A 37 -8.23 21.54 -11.68
N PRO A 38 -6.97 21.80 -11.30
CA PRO A 38 -6.11 22.74 -12.00
C PRO A 38 -5.95 22.41 -13.49
N ALA A 39 -5.86 23.43 -14.36
CA ALA A 39 -5.76 23.29 -15.83
C ALA A 39 -4.73 22.26 -16.34
N HIS A 40 -3.63 22.05 -15.60
CA HIS A 40 -2.59 21.08 -15.95
C HIS A 40 -2.99 19.61 -15.73
N MET A 41 -4.09 19.36 -14.99
CA MET A 41 -4.70 18.04 -14.82
C MET A 41 -5.78 17.74 -15.87
N HIS A 42 -6.08 18.70 -16.74
CA HIS A 42 -6.95 18.50 -17.89
C HIS A 42 -6.10 18.11 -19.09
N SER A 43 -6.66 17.37 -20.04
CA SER A 43 -5.99 17.03 -21.30
C SER A 43 -5.69 18.24 -22.20
N GLY A 44 -6.16 19.44 -21.82
CA GLY A 44 -5.96 20.68 -22.57
C GLY A 44 -6.81 20.79 -23.85
N THR A 45 -7.66 19.80 -24.14
CA THR A 45 -8.58 19.78 -25.29
C THR A 45 -10.03 19.80 -24.82
N HIS A 46 -10.97 20.08 -25.73
CA HIS A 46 -12.42 19.98 -25.48
C HIS A 46 -12.90 18.57 -25.11
N ASP A 47 -12.01 17.57 -25.16
CA ASP A 47 -12.28 16.17 -24.81
C ASP A 47 -12.05 15.86 -23.32
N CYS A 48 -11.83 16.87 -22.49
CA CYS A 48 -11.77 16.66 -21.04
C CYS A 48 -13.13 16.10 -20.58
N PRO A 49 -13.17 14.95 -19.89
CA PRO A 49 -14.41 14.26 -19.58
C PRO A 49 -15.38 15.17 -18.84
N VAL A 50 -16.61 15.25 -19.35
CA VAL A 50 -17.73 15.96 -18.72
C VAL A 50 -17.82 15.54 -17.26
N ARG A 51 -18.02 16.52 -16.36
CA ARG A 51 -18.25 16.31 -14.93
C ARG A 51 -19.37 15.28 -14.74
N PHE A 52 -19.00 14.04 -14.48
CA PHE A 52 -19.94 12.96 -14.19
C PHE A 52 -20.06 12.82 -12.68
N GLY A 53 -21.25 13.16 -12.16
CA GLY A 53 -21.57 13.08 -10.75
C GLY A 53 -22.67 12.05 -10.51
N MET A 54 -22.57 11.32 -9.40
CA MET A 54 -23.62 10.42 -8.91
C MET A 54 -23.73 10.53 -7.39
N ASP A 55 -24.92 10.23 -6.87
CA ASP A 55 -25.16 10.15 -5.44
C ASP A 55 -25.10 8.69 -4.99
N LEU A 56 -24.13 8.39 -4.13
CA LEU A 56 -23.87 7.06 -3.63
C LEU A 56 -24.63 6.78 -2.33
N THR A 57 -25.19 5.59 -2.19
CA THR A 57 -25.61 5.06 -0.88
C THR A 57 -24.39 4.90 0.04
N GLY A 58 -24.63 4.68 1.33
CA GLY A 58 -23.54 4.37 2.27
C GLY A 58 -22.81 3.08 1.87
N SER A 59 -23.55 2.07 1.40
CA SER A 59 -22.97 0.81 0.90
C SER A 59 -22.10 0.99 -0.35
N GLU A 60 -22.56 1.75 -1.35
CA GLU A 60 -21.82 2.02 -2.58
C GLU A 60 -20.55 2.84 -2.30
N TRP A 61 -20.66 3.87 -1.46
CA TRP A 61 -19.51 4.68 -1.05
C TRP A 61 -18.48 3.86 -0.27
N ARG A 62 -18.93 2.99 0.64
CA ARG A 62 -18.06 2.06 1.39
C ARG A 62 -17.25 1.19 0.46
N GLU A 63 -17.91 0.59 -0.53
CA GLU A 63 -17.26 -0.30 -1.49
C GLU A 63 -16.19 0.43 -2.30
N LEU A 64 -16.51 1.63 -2.82
CA LEU A 64 -15.55 2.45 -3.56
C LEU A 64 -14.37 2.90 -2.68
N ALA A 65 -14.63 3.35 -1.45
CA ALA A 65 -13.57 3.75 -0.53
C ALA A 65 -12.63 2.59 -0.19
N ARG A 66 -13.17 1.39 0.06
CA ARG A 66 -12.38 0.19 0.33
C ARG A 66 -11.56 -0.24 -0.88
N LYS A 67 -12.09 -0.13 -2.11
CA LYS A 67 -11.33 -0.39 -3.34
C LYS A 67 -10.11 0.53 -3.48
N VAL A 68 -10.24 1.81 -3.16
CA VAL A 68 -9.11 2.75 -3.17
C VAL A 68 -8.05 2.35 -2.15
N VAL A 69 -8.47 2.04 -0.91
CA VAL A 69 -7.55 1.58 0.15
C VAL A 69 -6.82 0.30 -0.27
N LYS A 70 -7.56 -0.66 -0.87
CA LYS A 70 -6.99 -1.90 -1.39
C LYS A 70 -5.95 -1.65 -2.48
N GLY A 71 -6.24 -0.74 -3.42
CA GLY A 71 -5.29 -0.32 -4.45
C GLY A 71 -4.00 0.25 -3.85
N GLN A 72 -4.09 1.12 -2.84
CA GLN A 72 -2.89 1.69 -2.20
C GLN A 72 -2.07 0.66 -1.38
N ILE A 73 -2.73 -0.37 -0.83
CA ILE A 73 -2.06 -1.37 0.00
C ILE A 73 -1.46 -2.48 -0.84
N ILE A 74 -2.25 -3.07 -1.73
CA ILE A 74 -1.88 -4.27 -2.50
C ILE A 74 -1.38 -3.89 -3.90
N GLY A 75 -1.98 -2.86 -4.49
CA GLY A 75 -1.89 -2.53 -5.90
C GLY A 75 -3.13 -2.98 -6.66
N ASP A 76 -3.26 -2.49 -7.89
CA ASP A 76 -4.19 -3.04 -8.86
C ASP A 76 -3.46 -3.93 -9.90
N ALA A 77 -4.24 -4.62 -10.74
CA ALA A 77 -3.68 -5.51 -11.75
C ALA A 77 -2.82 -4.75 -12.79
N THR A 78 -3.12 -3.47 -13.02
CA THR A 78 -2.41 -2.60 -13.98
C THR A 78 -1.05 -2.13 -13.46
N GLU A 79 -0.89 -1.89 -12.16
CA GLU A 79 0.39 -1.56 -11.52
C GLU A 79 1.38 -2.74 -11.51
N ALA A 80 0.87 -3.97 -11.53
CA ALA A 80 1.71 -5.16 -11.67
C ALA A 80 2.36 -5.27 -13.06
N GLU A 81 1.68 -4.80 -14.11
CA GLU A 81 2.17 -4.82 -15.49
C GLU A 81 3.16 -3.69 -15.79
N ALA A 82 3.09 -2.57 -15.06
CA ALA A 82 3.92 -1.37 -15.28
C ALA A 82 5.31 -1.41 -14.61
N GLY A 83 5.76 -2.57 -14.11
CA GLY A 83 7.13 -2.76 -13.66
C GLY A 83 7.38 -2.58 -12.16
N GLY A 84 6.33 -2.56 -11.33
CA GLY A 84 6.49 -2.91 -9.91
C GLY A 84 5.50 -2.22 -8.98
N ALA A 85 4.92 -3.01 -8.08
CA ALA A 85 4.06 -2.54 -6.99
C ALA A 85 4.79 -1.66 -5.94
N GLU A 86 5.97 -1.11 -6.23
CA GLU A 86 6.80 -0.39 -5.24
C GLU A 86 6.13 0.87 -4.67
N GLY A 87 5.11 1.41 -5.36
CA GLY A 87 4.24 2.47 -4.84
C GLY A 87 3.22 2.02 -3.78
N THR A 88 3.07 0.72 -3.56
CA THR A 88 2.11 0.13 -2.61
C THR A 88 2.81 -0.30 -1.33
N VAL A 89 2.03 -0.51 -0.27
CA VAL A 89 2.56 -1.03 0.99
C VAL A 89 3.17 -2.41 0.80
N TYR A 90 2.49 -3.32 0.08
CA TYR A 90 3.00 -4.66 -0.20
C TYR A 90 4.26 -4.64 -1.07
N GLY A 91 4.34 -3.78 -2.08
CA GLY A 91 5.55 -3.68 -2.87
C GLY A 91 6.72 -3.06 -2.11
N THR A 92 6.46 -2.12 -1.19
CA THR A 92 7.48 -1.60 -0.26
C THR A 92 8.02 -2.73 0.64
N LEU A 93 7.15 -3.58 1.19
CA LEU A 93 7.57 -4.74 1.98
C LEU A 93 8.39 -5.73 1.13
N ALA A 94 7.95 -6.01 -0.09
CA ALA A 94 8.69 -6.86 -1.01
C ALA A 94 10.07 -6.26 -1.36
N ALA A 95 10.16 -4.94 -1.55
CA ALA A 95 11.43 -4.24 -1.77
C ALA A 95 12.36 -4.34 -0.55
N PHE A 96 11.83 -4.26 0.67
CA PHE A 96 12.61 -4.51 1.88
C PHE A 96 13.15 -5.95 1.92
N VAL A 97 12.34 -6.96 1.61
CA VAL A 97 12.81 -8.36 1.55
C VAL A 97 13.92 -8.51 0.50
N ARG A 98 13.72 -7.98 -0.72
CA ARG A 98 14.74 -8.00 -1.78
C ARG A 98 16.04 -7.34 -1.33
N ARG A 99 15.95 -6.16 -0.70
CA ARG A 99 17.11 -5.43 -0.17
C ARG A 99 17.83 -6.22 0.91
N GLN A 100 17.11 -6.81 1.86
CA GLN A 100 17.72 -7.59 2.93
C GLN A 100 18.38 -8.86 2.38
N ASN A 101 17.71 -9.59 1.49
CA ASN A 101 18.32 -10.74 0.83
C ASN A 101 19.57 -10.33 0.05
N LYS A 102 19.54 -9.22 -0.70
CA LYS A 102 20.74 -8.68 -1.35
C LYS A 102 21.86 -8.37 -0.35
N TRP A 103 21.56 -7.70 0.76
CA TRP A 103 22.56 -7.39 1.79
C TRP A 103 23.19 -8.64 2.43
N HIS A 104 22.42 -9.73 2.53
CA HIS A 104 22.87 -10.98 3.13
C HIS A 104 23.57 -11.93 2.16
N ASP A 105 23.15 -11.95 0.90
CA ASP A 105 23.49 -12.99 -0.07
C ASP A 105 24.40 -12.49 -1.19
N ASP A 106 24.44 -11.18 -1.48
CA ASP A 106 25.30 -10.61 -2.52
C ASP A 106 26.77 -10.57 -2.02
N PRO A 107 27.71 -11.24 -2.72
CA PRO A 107 29.12 -11.25 -2.34
C PRO A 107 29.72 -9.84 -2.22
N ALA A 108 29.33 -8.91 -3.09
CA ALA A 108 29.84 -7.54 -3.04
C ALA A 108 29.35 -6.80 -1.78
N MET A 109 28.10 -7.04 -1.36
CA MET A 109 27.55 -6.48 -0.12
C MET A 109 28.18 -7.12 1.12
N CYS A 110 28.54 -8.40 1.04
CA CYS A 110 29.25 -9.07 2.13
C CYS A 110 30.64 -8.46 2.37
N GLU A 111 31.36 -8.10 1.30
CA GLU A 111 32.65 -7.40 1.42
C GLU A 111 32.49 -5.98 1.99
N ILE A 112 31.48 -5.23 1.55
CA ILE A 112 31.14 -3.92 2.13
C ILE A 112 30.80 -4.05 3.62
N ARG A 113 30.05 -5.10 4.00
CA ARG A 113 29.70 -5.35 5.41
C ARG A 113 30.93 -5.65 6.26
N LYS A 114 31.85 -6.49 5.74
CA LYS A 114 33.10 -6.83 6.42
C LYS A 114 33.95 -5.58 6.68
N SER A 115 34.02 -4.67 5.71
CA SER A 115 34.78 -3.42 5.86
C SER A 115 34.09 -2.41 6.78
N ALA A 116 32.76 -2.33 6.77
CA ALA A 116 32.00 -1.36 7.56
C ALA A 116 31.81 -1.73 9.03
N ILE A 117 31.67 -3.02 9.35
CA ILE A 117 31.29 -3.50 10.71
C ILE A 117 32.51 -4.02 11.50
N GLY A 118 33.67 -4.15 10.88
CA GLY A 118 34.85 -4.76 11.48
C GLY A 118 34.68 -6.28 11.51
N GLY A 119 35.46 -6.96 10.66
CA GLY A 119 35.35 -8.40 10.39
C GLY A 119 35.22 -9.26 11.66
N GLY A 120 34.01 -9.73 11.93
CA GLY A 120 33.73 -10.74 12.96
C GLY A 120 32.50 -11.61 12.67
N ILE A 121 31.74 -11.31 11.61
CA ILE A 121 30.62 -12.14 11.17
C ILE A 121 30.88 -12.53 9.71
N GLU A 122 31.64 -13.61 9.55
CA GLU A 122 31.90 -14.28 8.27
C GLU A 122 30.64 -15.01 7.80
N GLY A 123 29.65 -14.23 7.39
CA GLY A 123 28.37 -14.75 6.92
C GLY A 123 27.44 -15.16 8.05
N MET A 124 26.15 -14.88 7.86
CA MET A 124 25.08 -15.52 8.64
C MET A 124 24.90 -16.96 8.16
N GLY A 125 25.96 -17.76 8.05
CA GLY A 125 25.85 -19.19 7.71
C GLY A 125 25.39 -19.99 8.93
N GLU A 126 26.04 -19.77 10.07
CA GLU A 126 25.76 -20.48 11.32
C GLU A 126 24.75 -19.76 12.23
N LEU A 127 24.69 -18.42 12.17
CA LEU A 127 23.54 -17.63 12.66
C LEU A 127 22.36 -17.62 11.67
N GLY A 128 22.53 -18.28 10.51
CA GLY A 128 21.67 -18.22 9.32
C GLY A 128 20.25 -18.71 9.47
N ARG A 129 19.92 -19.37 10.58
CA ARG A 129 18.54 -19.75 10.87
C ARG A 129 17.67 -18.57 11.30
N ILE A 130 18.26 -17.40 11.58
CA ILE A 130 17.49 -16.24 12.02
C ILE A 130 17.96 -14.97 11.29
N ARG A 131 17.56 -14.84 10.01
CA ARG A 131 17.53 -13.52 9.33
C ARG A 131 16.45 -12.66 9.98
N LEU A 132 16.70 -12.19 11.20
CA LEU A 132 15.73 -11.40 11.99
C LEU A 132 15.15 -10.25 11.18
N CYS A 133 15.97 -9.59 10.36
CA CYS A 133 15.54 -8.52 9.46
C CYS A 133 14.51 -8.98 8.41
N VAL A 134 14.67 -10.16 7.82
CA VAL A 134 13.72 -10.73 6.85
C VAL A 134 12.48 -11.21 7.58
N GLN A 135 12.66 -11.94 8.69
CA GLN A 135 11.56 -12.43 9.53
C GLN A 135 10.67 -11.30 10.07
N ASN A 136 11.25 -10.16 10.42
CA ASN A 136 10.49 -8.98 10.85
C ASN A 136 9.60 -8.44 9.74
N VAL A 137 10.10 -8.38 8.50
CA VAL A 137 9.31 -7.91 7.35
C VAL A 137 8.24 -8.94 6.97
N GLU A 138 8.56 -10.23 7.01
CA GLU A 138 7.60 -11.32 6.82
C GLU A 138 6.52 -11.33 7.90
N HIS A 139 6.88 -11.05 9.15
CA HIS A 139 5.92 -10.94 10.26
C HIS A 139 4.92 -9.81 10.03
N VAL A 140 5.38 -8.62 9.63
CA VAL A 140 4.51 -7.52 9.24
C VAL A 140 3.60 -7.92 8.08
N THR A 141 4.16 -8.59 7.06
CA THR A 141 3.39 -9.07 5.90
C THR A 141 2.32 -10.08 6.30
N SER A 142 2.64 -11.04 7.16
CA SER A 142 1.70 -12.04 7.68
C SER A 142 0.57 -11.38 8.47
N ARG A 143 0.91 -10.43 9.33
CA ARG A 143 -0.07 -9.66 10.10
C ARG A 143 -0.98 -8.80 9.20
N MET A 144 -0.44 -8.24 8.11
CA MET A 144 -1.22 -7.50 7.14
C MET A 144 -2.21 -8.37 6.35
N LYS A 145 -1.89 -9.66 6.11
CA LYS A 145 -2.83 -10.61 5.48
C LYS A 145 -4.05 -10.93 6.35
N LEU A 146 -4.00 -10.64 7.63
CA LEU A 146 -5.14 -10.79 8.56
C LEU A 146 -6.10 -9.59 8.53
N LEU A 147 -5.74 -8.51 7.83
CA LEU A 147 -6.62 -7.38 7.64
C LEU A 147 -7.62 -7.71 6.52
N ASP A 148 -8.90 -7.46 6.79
CA ASP A 148 -10.00 -7.60 5.82
C ASP A 148 -10.02 -6.39 4.86
N ILE A 149 -9.06 -6.39 3.93
CA ILE A 149 -8.81 -5.33 2.92
C ILE A 149 -9.45 -5.70 1.57
#